data_AF-A0A2R4XJT6-F1
#
_entry.id   AF-A0A2R4XJT6-F1
#
_cell.length_a   1.000
_cell.length_b   1.000
_cell.length_c   1.000
_cell.angle_alpha   90.00
_cell.angle_beta   90.00
_cell.angle_gamma   90.00
#
_symmetry.space_group_name_H-M   'P 1'
#
loop_
_entity.id
_entity.type
_entity.pdbx_description
1 polymer ?
#
loop_
_entity_poly.entity_id
_entity_poly.type
_entity_poly.pdbx_seq_one_letter_code
_entity_poly.pdbx_strand_id
1 'polypeptide(L)'
;MRYKSWLGFLVSIADEMQNGLLRKGEYILVASTFDDFLIHANDFHRVGKKTESSVLCSAVFEDAVRKLAEKVSVPQAGKSLGSVLDDLAEQGATTPVKSRRWKGYTAVRNKALHAQWDEFDLRDIEEMLTGTRPRDC
;
A
#
# COMPACT_ATOMS: atom_id res chain seq x y z
N MET A 1 -5.02 -18.91 -45.20
CA MET A 1 -4.08 -18.40 -44.19
C MET A 1 -4.62 -17.25 -43.31
N ARG A 2 -5.71 -16.54 -43.67
CA ARG A 2 -6.16 -15.34 -42.93
C ARG A 2 -7.02 -15.60 -41.68
N TYR A 3 -7.81 -16.69 -41.62
CA TYR A 3 -8.76 -16.93 -40.52
C TYR A 3 -8.11 -17.28 -39.17
N LYS A 4 -6.96 -17.97 -39.15
CA LYS A 4 -6.24 -18.33 -37.91
C LYS A 4 -5.76 -17.10 -37.14
N SER A 5 -5.40 -16.02 -37.83
CA SER A 5 -4.97 -14.76 -37.22
C SER A 5 -6.13 -14.05 -36.51
N TRP A 6 -7.32 -14.01 -37.12
CA TRP A 6 -8.52 -13.47 -36.50
C TRP A 6 -8.99 -14.28 -35.30
N LEU A 7 -8.87 -15.62 -35.38
CA LEU A 7 -9.19 -16.49 -34.25
C LEU A 7 -8.25 -16.23 -33.05
N GLY A 8 -6.94 -16.11 -33.31
CA GLY A 8 -5.96 -15.77 -32.27
C GLY A 8 -6.20 -14.41 -31.63
N PHE A 9 -6.61 -13.41 -32.43
CA PHE A 9 -6.98 -12.09 -31.93
C PHE A 9 -8.21 -12.13 -31.01
N LEU A 10 -9.27 -12.83 -31.40
CA LEU A 10 -10.48 -12.99 -30.58
C LEU A 10 -10.22 -13.76 -29.29
N VAL A 11 -9.36 -14.79 -29.34
CA VAL A 11 -8.94 -15.53 -28.13
C VAL A 11 -8.13 -14.64 -27.19
N SER A 12 -7.22 -13.81 -27.71
CA SER A 12 -6.48 -12.84 -26.89
C SER A 12 -7.40 -11.82 -26.22
N ILE A 13 -8.41 -11.31 -26.94
CA ILE A 13 -9.40 -10.39 -26.35
C ILE A 13 -10.22 -11.08 -25.26
N ALA A 14 -10.66 -12.31 -25.50
CA ALA A 14 -11.45 -13.05 -24.51
C ALA A 14 -10.64 -13.35 -23.24
N ASP A 15 -9.38 -13.75 -23.40
CA ASP A 15 -8.46 -14.00 -22.29
C ASP A 15 -8.16 -12.72 -21.50
N GLU A 16 -7.92 -11.60 -22.20
CA GLU A 16 -7.67 -10.30 -21.55
C GLU A 16 -8.92 -9.74 -20.86
N MET A 17 -10.11 -9.96 -21.42
CA MET A 17 -11.37 -9.63 -20.75
C MET A 17 -11.55 -10.45 -19.47
N GLN A 18 -11.30 -11.76 -19.52
CA GLN A 18 -11.48 -12.63 -18.37
C GLN A 18 -10.44 -12.35 -17.28
N ASN A 19 -9.15 -12.32 -17.63
CA ASN A 19 -8.06 -12.03 -16.71
C ASN A 19 -8.09 -10.58 -16.20
N GLY A 20 -8.45 -9.63 -17.06
CA GLY A 20 -8.61 -8.23 -16.68
C GLY A 20 -9.77 -7.98 -15.72
N LEU A 21 -10.91 -8.66 -15.91
CA LEU A 21 -12.04 -8.60 -14.97
C LEU A 21 -11.70 -9.25 -13.63
N LEU A 22 -11.01 -10.40 -13.63
CA LEU A 22 -10.57 -11.06 -12.39
C LEU A 22 -9.61 -10.17 -11.60
N ARG A 23 -8.58 -9.61 -12.25
CA ARG A 23 -7.64 -8.66 -11.62
C ARG A 23 -8.36 -7.43 -11.06
N LYS A 24 -9.35 -6.91 -11.79
CA LYS A 24 -10.15 -5.77 -11.32
C LYS A 24 -10.99 -6.15 -10.10
N GLY A 25 -11.57 -7.35 -10.06
CA GLY A 25 -12.31 -7.87 -8.91
C GLY A 25 -11.42 -8.05 -7.68
N GLU A 26 -10.24 -8.66 -7.85
CA GLU A 26 -9.22 -8.78 -6.80
C GLU A 26 -8.80 -7.42 -6.26
N TYR A 27 -8.58 -6.43 -7.14
CA TYR A 27 -8.22 -5.08 -6.74
C TYR A 27 -9.31 -4.42 -5.88
N ILE A 28 -10.58 -4.55 -6.27
CA ILE A 28 -11.72 -4.01 -5.50
C ILE A 28 -11.79 -4.68 -4.12
N LEU A 29 -11.63 -6.00 -4.05
CA LEU A 29 -11.66 -6.74 -2.78
C LEU A 29 -10.52 -6.37 -1.84
N VAL A 30 -9.32 -6.20 -2.39
CA VAL A 30 -8.15 -5.75 -1.63
C VAL A 30 -8.36 -4.32 -1.12
N ALA A 31 -8.87 -3.43 -1.97
CA ALA A 31 -9.18 -2.05 -1.58
C ALA A 31 -10.24 -1.98 -0.48
N SER A 32 -11.32 -2.77 -0.57
CA SER A 32 -12.34 -2.82 0.48
C SER A 32 -11.78 -3.33 1.81
N THR A 33 -10.93 -4.36 1.75
CA THR A 33 -10.30 -4.92 2.96
C THR A 33 -9.33 -3.92 3.61
N PHE A 34 -8.62 -3.10 2.83
CA PHE A 34 -7.77 -2.03 3.39
C PHE A 34 -8.56 -0.90 4.03
N ASP A 35 -9.66 -0.49 3.42
CA ASP A 35 -10.54 0.49 4.03
C ASP A 35 -11.07 -0.02 5.38
N ASP A 36 -11.47 -1.30 5.46
CA ASP A 36 -11.91 -1.92 6.72
C ASP A 36 -10.80 -1.93 7.79
N PHE A 37 -9.57 -2.28 7.41
CA PHE A 37 -8.44 -2.24 8.35
C PHE A 37 -8.11 -0.83 8.83
N LEU A 38 -8.18 0.18 7.95
CA LEU A 38 -7.98 1.59 8.34
C LEU A 38 -9.12 2.14 9.20
N ILE A 39 -10.34 1.65 9.01
CA ILE A 39 -11.49 1.96 9.88
C ILE A 39 -11.23 1.37 11.28
N HIS A 40 -10.88 0.08 11.37
CA HIS A 40 -10.57 -0.55 12.67
C HIS A 40 -9.37 0.09 13.37
N ALA A 41 -8.31 0.42 12.62
CA ALA A 41 -7.15 1.11 13.17
C ALA A 41 -7.54 2.48 13.73
N ASN A 42 -8.43 3.20 13.06
CA ASN A 42 -8.98 4.47 13.52
C ASN A 42 -9.89 4.32 14.75
N ASP A 43 -10.71 3.28 14.81
CA ASP A 43 -11.56 3.02 15.98
C ASP A 43 -10.72 2.70 17.22
N PHE A 44 -9.64 1.92 17.07
CA PHE A 44 -8.66 1.70 18.14
C PHE A 44 -7.95 2.99 18.55
N HIS A 45 -7.54 3.82 17.58
CA HIS A 45 -6.92 5.12 17.85
C HIS A 45 -7.82 6.00 18.72
N ARG A 46 -9.10 6.11 18.37
CA ARG A 46 -10.09 6.94 19.09
C ARG A 46 -10.29 6.54 20.55
N VAL A 47 -10.13 5.26 20.88
CA VAL A 47 -10.23 4.76 22.26
C VAL A 47 -8.86 4.64 22.96
N GLY A 48 -7.80 5.17 22.35
CA GLY A 48 -6.44 5.20 22.93
C GLY A 48 -5.69 3.86 22.87
N LYS A 49 -6.19 2.88 22.09
CA LYS A 49 -5.55 1.58 21.88
C LYS A 49 -4.38 1.70 20.90
N LYS A 50 -3.28 2.27 21.40
CA LYS A 50 -2.06 2.63 20.65
C LYS A 50 -1.48 1.42 19.90
N THR A 51 -1.35 0.28 20.58
CA THR A 51 -0.72 -0.92 20.03
C THR A 51 -1.51 -1.48 18.85
N GLU A 52 -2.81 -1.75 19.04
CA GLU A 52 -3.67 -2.33 18.01
C GLU A 52 -3.83 -1.40 16.80
N SER A 53 -4.00 -0.10 17.05
CA SER A 53 -4.07 0.91 16.00
C SER A 53 -2.78 0.96 15.17
N SER A 54 -1.63 1.00 15.84
CA SER A 54 -0.33 1.09 15.16
C SER A 54 -0.03 -0.15 14.30
N VAL A 55 -0.35 -1.35 14.77
CA VAL A 55 -0.09 -2.60 14.03
C VAL A 55 -0.95 -2.67 12.77
N LEU A 56 -2.25 -2.39 12.87
CA LEU A 56 -3.14 -2.43 11.70
C LEU A 56 -2.78 -1.36 10.68
N CYS A 57 -2.56 -0.11 11.11
CA CYS A 57 -2.18 0.96 10.20
C CYS A 57 -0.83 0.69 9.52
N SER A 58 0.12 0.09 10.25
CA SER A 58 1.44 -0.28 9.71
C SER A 58 1.36 -1.33 8.59
N ALA A 59 0.49 -2.33 8.77
CA ALA A 59 0.29 -3.37 7.76
C ALA A 59 -0.29 -2.80 6.46
N VAL A 60 -1.31 -1.94 6.58
CA VAL A 60 -1.92 -1.28 5.41
C VAL A 60 -0.92 -0.34 4.72
N PHE A 61 -0.17 0.46 5.49
CA PHE A 61 0.82 1.38 4.95
C PHE A 61 1.92 0.65 4.15
N GLU A 62 2.49 -0.42 4.71
CA GLU A 62 3.51 -1.20 4.02
C GLU A 62 2.98 -1.82 2.74
N ASP A 63 1.80 -2.44 2.78
CA ASP A 63 1.21 -3.03 1.59
C ASP A 63 0.94 -1.96 0.51
N ALA A 64 0.37 -0.80 0.88
CA ALA A 64 0.10 0.28 -0.06
C ALA A 64 1.38 0.79 -0.77
N VAL A 65 2.46 0.98 -0.02
CA VAL A 65 3.77 1.36 -0.58
C VAL A 65 4.31 0.29 -1.50
N ARG A 66 4.21 -0.99 -1.11
CA ARG A 66 4.67 -2.11 -1.93
C ARG A 66 3.84 -2.28 -3.20
N LYS A 67 2.52 -2.14 -3.15
CA LYS A 67 1.67 -2.15 -4.35
C LYS A 67 1.98 -0.98 -5.28
N LEU A 68 2.27 0.20 -4.73
CA LEU A 68 2.70 1.34 -5.54
C LEU A 68 4.03 1.04 -6.26
N ALA A 69 5.02 0.50 -5.54
CA ALA A 69 6.30 0.14 -6.14
C ALA A 69 6.19 -1.00 -7.15
N GLU A 70 5.29 -1.98 -6.95
CA GLU A 70 4.97 -2.99 -7.96
C GLU A 70 4.37 -2.34 -9.22
N LYS A 71 3.42 -1.42 -9.06
CA LYS A 71 2.77 -0.70 -10.16
C LYS A 71 3.75 0.10 -11.02
N VAL A 72 4.81 0.66 -10.42
CA VAL A 72 5.87 1.39 -11.15
C VAL A 72 7.10 0.53 -11.45
N SER A 73 7.04 -0.78 -11.21
CA SER A 73 8.14 -1.74 -11.48
C SER A 73 9.44 -1.43 -10.71
N VAL A 74 9.34 -0.92 -9.48
CA VAL A 74 10.46 -0.78 -8.54
C VAL A 74 10.80 -2.17 -7.94
N PRO A 75 12.07 -2.63 -8.02
CA PRO A 75 12.48 -3.90 -7.41
C PRO A 75 12.37 -3.86 -5.88
N GLN A 76 11.77 -4.88 -5.26
CA GLN A 76 11.52 -4.91 -3.81
C GLN A 76 12.20 -6.04 -3.03
N ALA A 77 12.60 -7.10 -3.72
CA ALA A 77 13.12 -8.30 -3.05
C ALA A 77 14.37 -7.96 -2.20
N GLY A 78 14.33 -8.32 -0.93
CA GLY A 78 15.43 -8.08 0.03
C GLY A 78 15.62 -6.61 0.45
N LYS A 79 14.77 -5.68 0.00
CA LYS A 79 14.87 -4.26 0.34
C LYS A 79 14.00 -3.90 1.54
N SER A 80 14.53 -3.01 2.39
CA SER A 80 13.77 -2.37 3.44
C SER A 80 12.71 -1.44 2.83
N LEU A 81 11.62 -1.19 3.55
CA LEU A 81 10.57 -0.29 3.09
C LEU A 81 11.11 1.14 2.82
N GLY A 82 12.08 1.59 3.62
CA GLY A 82 12.76 2.86 3.40
C GLY A 82 13.52 2.93 2.07
N SER A 83 14.21 1.84 1.69
CA SER A 83 14.89 1.76 0.38
C SER A 83 13.89 1.73 -0.78
N VAL A 84 12.75 1.04 -0.63
CA VAL A 84 11.69 1.05 -1.65
C VAL A 84 11.12 2.46 -1.84
N LEU A 85 10.97 3.23 -0.75
CA LEU A 85 10.53 4.63 -0.81
C LEU A 85 11.53 5.56 -1.50
N ASP A 86 12.83 5.31 -1.33
CA ASP A 86 13.88 6.05 -2.03
C ASP A 86 13.81 5.79 -3.54
N ASP A 87 13.73 4.53 -3.94
CA ASP A 87 13.56 4.14 -5.34
C ASP A 87 12.28 4.73 -5.97
N LEU A 88 11.17 4.76 -5.21
CA LEU A 88 9.91 5.39 -5.63
C LEU A 88 10.05 6.90 -5.85
N ALA A 89 10.82 7.59 -5.01
CA ALA A 89 11.08 9.02 -5.16
C ALA A 89 12.00 9.29 -6.37
N GLU A 90 13.02 8.46 -6.59
CA GLU A 90 13.92 8.55 -7.74
C GLU A 90 13.19 8.37 -9.07
N GLN A 91 12.18 7.48 -9.12
CA GLN A 91 11.32 7.31 -10.29
C GLN A 91 10.24 8.40 -10.43
N GLY A 92 10.16 9.36 -9.51
CA GLY A 92 9.15 10.43 -9.53
C GLY A 92 7.74 9.97 -9.18
N ALA A 93 7.57 8.75 -8.66
CA ALA A 93 6.26 8.22 -8.23
C ALA A 93 5.74 8.91 -6.95
N THR A 94 6.62 9.58 -6.20
CA THR A 94 6.27 10.41 -5.05
C THR A 94 6.98 11.76 -5.10
N THR A 95 6.36 12.79 -4.54
CA THR A 95 7.02 14.09 -4.37
C THR A 95 8.04 14.01 -3.23
N PRO A 96 9.11 14.84 -3.23
CA PRO A 96 10.10 14.84 -2.15
C PRO A 96 9.49 15.05 -0.75
N VAL A 97 8.45 15.89 -0.66
CA VAL A 97 7.71 16.15 0.59
C VAL A 97 6.96 14.89 1.05
N LYS A 98 6.26 14.21 0.13
CA LYS A 98 5.51 12.98 0.43
C LYS A 98 6.45 11.85 0.84
N SER A 99 7.56 11.67 0.12
CA SER A 99 8.59 10.69 0.46
C SER A 99 9.15 10.93 1.88
N ARG A 100 9.46 12.19 2.24
CA ARG A 100 9.94 12.52 3.58
C ARG A 100 8.93 12.18 4.68
N ARG A 101 7.62 12.43 4.46
CA ARG A 101 6.57 12.02 5.41
C ARG A 101 6.46 10.51 5.53
N TRP A 102 6.46 9.80 4.40
CA TRP A 102 6.39 8.35 4.35
C TRP A 102 7.59 7.65 5.02
N LYS A 103 8.78 8.27 5.01
CA LYS A 103 9.92 7.82 5.82
C LYS A 103 9.64 7.91 7.33
N GLY A 104 8.96 8.96 7.77
CA GLY A 104 8.49 9.07 9.16
C GLY A 104 7.55 7.93 9.53
N TYR A 105 6.57 7.63 8.67
CA TYR A 105 5.64 6.50 8.87
C TYR A 105 6.36 5.15 8.90
N THR A 106 7.39 4.98 8.07
CA THR A 106 8.24 3.77 8.10
C THR A 106 8.94 3.59 9.45
N ALA A 107 9.35 4.67 10.10
CA ALA A 107 9.92 4.61 11.44
C ALA A 107 8.89 4.10 12.46
N VAL A 108 7.69 4.69 12.49
CA VAL A 108 6.58 4.25 13.35
C VAL A 108 6.23 2.78 13.10
N ARG A 109 6.09 2.39 11.83
CA ARG A 109 5.84 0.99 11.43
C ARG A 109 6.90 0.03 11.94
N ASN A 110 8.18 0.39 11.82
CA ASN A 110 9.26 -0.45 12.33
C ASN A 110 9.17 -0.60 13.84
N LYS A 111 8.95 0.50 14.59
CA LYS A 111 8.81 0.44 16.05
C LYS A 111 7.62 -0.41 16.47
N ALA A 112 6.46 -0.24 15.82
CA ALA A 112 5.25 -1.00 16.10
C ALA A 112 5.45 -2.51 15.84
N LEU A 113 5.99 -2.90 14.68
CA LEU A 113 6.14 -4.31 14.31
C LEU A 113 7.31 -5.02 15.01
N HIS A 114 8.18 -4.26 15.68
CA HIS A 114 9.23 -4.79 16.57
C HIS A 114 8.89 -4.61 18.06
N ALA A 115 7.63 -4.30 18.38
CA ALA A 115 7.12 -4.15 19.76
C ALA A 115 7.87 -3.11 20.62
N GLN A 116 8.38 -2.04 19.99
CA GLN A 116 9.06 -0.93 20.66
C GLN A 116 8.06 0.20 20.95
N TRP A 117 7.12 -0.06 21.86
CA TRP A 117 5.94 0.81 22.07
C TRP A 117 6.26 2.18 22.66
N ASP A 118 7.37 2.33 23.36
CA ASP A 118 7.74 3.59 24.04
C ASP A 118 8.39 4.62 23.09
N GLU A 119 8.66 4.22 21.85
CA GLU A 119 9.37 5.03 20.85
C GLU A 119 8.45 5.91 20.00
N PHE A 120 7.13 5.84 20.21
CA PHE A 120 6.13 6.61 19.49
C PHE A 120 4.84 6.79 20.31
N ASP A 121 4.08 7.83 19.99
CA ASP A 121 2.83 8.17 20.65
C ASP A 121 1.59 8.05 19.74
N LEU A 122 0.41 8.37 20.28
CA LEU A 122 -0.84 8.29 19.52
C LEU A 122 -0.91 9.31 18.36
N ARG A 123 -0.21 10.43 18.43
CA ARG A 123 -0.17 11.45 17.37
C ARG A 123 0.66 10.96 16.19
N ASP A 124 1.75 10.26 16.45
CA ASP A 124 2.54 9.62 15.38
C ASP A 124 1.68 8.64 14.54
N ILE A 125 0.76 7.92 15.21
CA ILE A 125 -0.20 7.04 14.54
C ILE A 125 -1.26 7.83 13.79
N GLU A 126 -1.75 8.94 14.34
CA GLU A 126 -2.73 9.82 13.68
C GLU A 126 -2.21 10.37 12.36
N GLU A 127 -0.95 10.81 12.35
CA GLU A 127 -0.29 11.30 11.15
C GLU A 127 -0.17 10.19 10.09
N MET A 128 0.19 8.96 10.51
CA MET A 128 0.29 7.82 9.62
C MET A 128 -1.08 7.38 9.08
N LEU A 129 -2.12 7.35 9.91
CA LEU A 129 -3.50 7.03 9.52
C LEU A 129 -4.01 8.01 8.46
N THR A 130 -3.73 9.30 8.66
CA THR A 130 -4.11 10.35 7.71
C THR A 130 -3.36 10.16 6.39
N GLY A 131 -2.02 10.01 6.45
CA GLY A 131 -1.19 9.90 5.25
C GLY A 131 -1.28 8.57 4.50
N THR A 132 -1.88 7.53 5.08
CA THR A 132 -2.10 6.22 4.45
C THR A 132 -3.45 6.15 3.72
N ARG A 133 -4.40 7.03 4.03
CA ARG A 133 -5.73 6.98 3.41
C ARG A 133 -5.67 7.35 1.92
N PRO A 134 -6.43 6.66 1.05
CA PRO A 134 -6.40 6.87 -0.39
C PRO A 134 -6.80 8.28 -0.86
N ARG A 135 -7.48 9.09 -0.03
CA ARG A 135 -7.94 10.43 -0.44
C ARG A 135 -6.82 11.47 -0.58
N ASP A 136 -5.63 11.16 -0.07
CA ASP A 136 -4.43 12.02 -0.14
C ASP A 136 -3.36 11.47 -1.13
N CYS A 137 -3.76 10.53 -2.00
CA CYS A 137 -2.97 9.98 -3.09
C CYS A 137 -3.57 10.34 -4.45
#